data_AF-A0A6S5TM45-F1
#
_entry.id   AF-A0A6S5TM45-F1
#
_cell.length_a   1.000
_cell.length_b   1.000
_cell.length_c   1.000
_cell.angle_alpha   90.00
_cell.angle_beta   90.00
_cell.angle_gamma   90.00
#
_symmetry.space_group_name_H-M   'P 1'
#
loop_
_entity.id
_entity.type
_entity.pdbx_description
1 polymer ?
#
loop_
_entity_poly.entity_id
_entity_poly.type
_entity_poly.pdbx_seq_one_letter_code
_entity_poly.pdbx_strand_id
1 'polypeptide(L)' 'MTRKADPADRSDDIARLRQHLDMPELNYQDISLMVGVREALRRWPLLGESCAKSMSDLAHEIAPAPKATAR' A
#
# COMPACT_ATOMS: atom_id res chain seq x y z
N MET A 1 -21.01 8.83 -16.99
CA MET A 1 -20.80 7.38 -16.74
C MET A 1 -19.30 7.11 -16.75
N THR A 2 -18.63 7.21 -15.61
CA THR A 2 -17.18 6.95 -15.54
C THR A 2 -17.00 5.45 -15.37
N ARG A 3 -16.62 4.74 -16.45
CA ARG A 3 -16.19 3.34 -16.34
C ARG A 3 -15.03 3.32 -15.35
N LYS A 4 -15.20 2.66 -14.19
CA LYS A 4 -14.05 2.35 -13.34
C LYS A 4 -13.20 1.37 -14.15
N ALA A 5 -12.12 1.85 -14.75
CA ALA A 5 -11.11 0.99 -15.34
C ALA A 5 -10.65 -0.01 -14.28
N ASP A 6 -10.60 -1.28 -14.68
CA ASP A 6 -10.08 -2.37 -13.87
C ASP A 6 -8.67 -1.98 -13.37
N PRO A 7 -8.32 -2.23 -12.10
CA PRO A 7 -6.95 -2.00 -11.61
C PRO A 7 -5.87 -2.66 -12.49
N ALA A 8 -6.17 -3.79 -13.14
CA ALA A 8 -5.26 -4.44 -14.09
C ALA A 8 -5.06 -3.59 -15.37
N ASP A 9 -6.13 -3.05 -15.95
CA ASP A 9 -6.08 -2.17 -17.12
C ASP A 9 -5.24 -0.91 -16.86
N ARG A 10 -5.38 -0.33 -15.66
CA ARG A 10 -4.59 0.85 -15.27
C ARG A 10 -3.11 0.53 -15.19
N SER A 11 -2.75 -0.62 -14.63
CA SER A 11 -1.36 -1.07 -14.53
C SER A 11 -0.71 -1.17 -15.90
N ASP A 12 -1.44 -1.72 -16.88
CA ASP A 12 -0.94 -1.88 -18.25
C ASP A 12 -0.74 -0.54 -18.97
N ASP A 13 -1.65 0.42 -18.79
CA ASP A 13 -1.51 1.76 -19.36
C ASP A 13 -0.27 2.49 -18.82
N ILE A 14 0.05 2.31 -17.54
CA ILE A 14 1.25 2.88 -16.91
C ILE A 14 2.51 2.22 -17.47
N ALA A 15 2.50 0.90 -17.65
CA ALA A 15 3.61 0.18 -18.27
C ALA A 15 3.87 0.67 -19.70
N ARG A 16 2.80 0.89 -20.48
CA ARG A 16 2.88 1.50 -21.82
C ARG A 16 3.44 2.91 -21.78
N LEU A 17 3.00 3.75 -20.84
CA LEU A 17 3.51 5.11 -20.67
C LEU A 17 5.00 5.15 -20.31
N ARG A 18 5.46 4.28 -19.41
CA ARG A 18 6.88 4.17 -19.04
C ARG A 18 7.78 3.87 -20.24
N GLN A 19 7.35 2.93 -21.08
CA GLN A 19 8.06 2.57 -22.30
C GLN A 19 8.05 3.73 -23.30
N HIS A 20 6.91 4.40 -23.47
CA HIS A 20 6.79 5.52 -24.41
C HIS A 20 7.63 6.75 -24.00
N LEU A 21 7.76 6.99 -22.70
CA LEU A 21 8.54 8.10 -22.15
C LEU A 21 10.04 7.79 -21.98
N ASP A 22 10.47 6.57 -22.32
CA ASP A 22 11.83 6.05 -22.08
C ASP A 22 12.27 6.19 -20.61
N MET A 23 11.32 5.98 -19.69
CA MET A 23 11.51 6.09 -18.24
C MET A 23 11.05 4.80 -17.53
N PRO A 24 11.81 3.69 -17.63
CA PRO A 24 11.42 2.41 -17.04
C PRO A 24 11.34 2.45 -15.51
N GLU A 25 12.21 3.25 -14.87
CA GLU A 25 12.30 3.40 -13.42
C GLU A 25 11.30 4.44 -12.85
N LEU A 26 10.38 4.96 -13.68
CA LEU A 26 9.41 5.96 -13.23
C LEU A 26 8.47 5.35 -12.21
N ASN A 27 8.65 5.70 -10.94
CA ASN A 27 7.78 5.28 -9.86
C ASN A 27 6.35 5.75 -10.12
N TYR A 28 5.42 4.80 -10.16
CA TYR A 28 4.01 5.09 -10.27
C TYR A 28 3.40 5.21 -8.88
N GLN A 29 2.62 6.26 -8.66
CA GLN A 29 1.90 6.45 -7.42
C GLN A 29 0.42 6.72 -7.71
N ASP A 30 -0.46 5.82 -7.26
CA ASP A 30 -1.91 6.03 -7.38
C ASP A 30 -2.40 7.00 -6.28
N ILE A 31 -2.51 8.28 -6.66
CA ILE A 31 -2.99 9.33 -5.77
C ILE A 31 -4.48 9.13 -5.41
N SER A 32 -5.29 8.56 -6.30
CA SER A 32 -6.73 8.37 -6.06
C SER A 32 -6.97 7.33 -4.98
N LEU A 33 -6.21 6.24 -5.02
CA LEU A 33 -6.26 5.21 -3.99
C LEU A 33 -5.80 5.77 -2.63
N MET A 34 -4.67 6.50 -2.61
CA MET A 34 -4.14 7.12 -1.39
C MET A 34 -5.16 8.06 -0.73
N VAL A 35 -5.80 8.94 -1.52
CA VAL A 35 -6.84 9.84 -1.02
C VAL A 35 -8.05 9.06 -0.50
N GLY A 36 -8.49 8.03 -1.22
CA GLY A 36 -9.59 7.17 -0.79
C GLY A 36 -9.34 6.49 0.55
N VAL A 37 -8.12 5.99 0.77
CA VAL A 37 -7.71 5.39 2.05
C VAL A 37 -7.74 6.43 3.17
N ARG A 38 -7.19 7.63 2.94
CA ARG A 38 -7.19 8.71 3.94
C ARG A 38 -8.61 9.10 4.35
N GLU A 39 -9.52 9.25 3.39
CA GLU A 39 -10.91 9.59 3.67
C GLU A 39 -11.66 8.45 4.39
N ALA A 40 -11.38 7.20 4.03
CA ALA A 40 -11.93 6.05 4.75
C ALA A 40 -11.46 6.03 6.22
N LEU A 41 -10.18 6.29 6.48
CA LEU A 41 -9.64 6.35 7.84
C LEU A 41 -10.20 7.53 8.65
N ARG A 42 -10.49 8.68 8.02
CA ARG A 42 -11.21 9.79 8.67
C ARG A 42 -12.63 9.42 9.05
N ARG A 43 -13.32 8.65 8.19
CA ARG A 43 -14.69 8.21 8.41
C ARG A 43 -14.80 7.06 9.43
N TRP A 44 -13.81 6.18 9.47
CA TRP A 44 -13.75 5.03 10.37
C TRP A 44 -12.44 4.99 11.15
N PRO A 45 -12.31 5.79 12.24
CA PRO A 45 -11.06 5.88 13.01
C PRO A 45 -10.56 4.53 13.54
N LEU A 46 -11.48 3.67 14.03
CA LEU A 46 -11.16 2.34 14.56
C LEU A 46 -10.57 1.38 13.51
N LEU A 47 -10.83 1.61 12.22
CA LEU A 47 -10.22 0.84 11.13
C LEU A 47 -8.71 1.08 11.08
N GLY A 48 -8.27 2.32 11.33
CA GLY A 48 -6.85 2.67 11.38
C GLY A 48 -6.13 2.01 12.56
N GLU A 49 -6.76 2.04 13.73
CA GLU A 49 -6.24 1.39 14.95
C GLU A 49 -6.11 -0.12 14.78
N SER A 50 -7.13 -0.76 14.19
CA SER A 50 -7.14 -2.21 13.93
C SER A 50 -6.05 -2.61 12.92
N CYS A 51 -5.83 -1.79 11.88
CA CYS A 51 -4.77 -2.01 10.89
C CYS A 51 -3.38 -1.86 11.53
N ALA A 52 -3.18 -0.80 12.33
CA ALA A 52 -1.93 -0.59 13.06
C ALA A 52 -1.61 -1.73 14.03
N LYS A 53 -2.63 -2.22 14.74
CA LYS A 53 -2.49 -3.37 15.64
C LYS A 53 -2.12 -4.64 14.88
N SER A 54 -2.81 -4.92 13.77
CA SER A 54 -2.51 -6.09 12.92
C SER A 54 -1.08 -6.06 12.36
N MET A 55 -0.58 -4.88 11.96
CA MET A 55 0.80 -4.72 11.50
C MET A 55 1.81 -4.91 12.64
N SER A 56 1.51 -4.42 13.84
CA SER A 56 2.35 -4.64 15.04
C SER A 56 2.41 -6.12 15.42
N ASP A 57 1.27 -6.80 15.38
CA ASP A 57 1.19 -8.23 15.71
C ASP A 57 1.98 -9.05 14.67
N LEU A 58 1.89 -8.71 13.38
CA LEU A 58 2.70 -9.32 12.32
C LEU A 58 4.21 -9.05 12.48
N ALA A 59 4.59 -7.83 12.87
CA ALA A 59 5.99 -7.50 13.13
C ALA A 59 6.55 -8.27 14.33
N HIS A 60 5.71 -8.59 15.32
CA HIS A 60 6.11 -9.40 16.47
C HIS A 60 6.31 -10.88 16.11
N GLU A 61 5.47 -11.43 15.23
CA GLU A 61 5.58 -12.80 14.72
C GLU A 61 6.83 -13.02 13.84
N ILE A 62 7.29 -11.98 13.12
CA ILE A 62 8.44 -12.07 12.21
C ILE A 62 9.77 -11.75 12.92
N ALA A 63 9.73 -11.13 14.11
CA ALA A 63 10.94 -10.78 14.85
C ALA A 63 11.57 -12.02 15.52
N PRO A 64 12.86 -12.35 15.25
CA PRO A 64 13.53 -13.44 15.95
C PRO A 64 13.71 -13.09 17.43
N ALA A 65 13.31 -14.00 18.31
CA ALA A 65 13.42 -13.84 19.76
C ALA A 65 14.85 -13.43 20.17
N PRO A 66 15.02 -12.41 21.03
CA PRO A 66 16.35 -12.06 21.54
C PRO A 66 16.87 -13.25 22.35
N LYS A 67 18.00 -13.83 21.92
CA LYS A 67 18.69 -14.89 22.67
C LYS A 67 19.05 -14.30 24.03
N ALA A 68 18.40 -14.79 25.09
CA ALA A 68 18.70 -14.40 26.46
C ALA A 68 20.13 -14.82 26.77
N THR A 69 21.07 -13.86 26.79
CA THR A 69 22.39 -14.06 27.35
C THR A 69 22.24 -14.06 28.86
N ALA A 70 22.15 -15.26 29.44
CA ALA A 70 22.25 -15.47 30.88
C ALA A 70 23.62 -15.00 31.37
N ARG A 71 23.64 -14.16 32.41
CA ARG A 71 24.85 -13.88 33.19
C ARG A 71 24.50 -13.77 34.66
#